data_AF-A0A353TF40-F1
#
_entry.id   AF-A0A353TF40-F1
#
_cell.length_a   1.000
_cell.length_b   1.000
_cell.length_c   1.000
_cell.angle_alpha   90.00
_cell.angle_beta   90.00
_cell.angle_gamma   90.00
#
_symmetry.space_group_name_H-M   'P 1'
#
loop_
_entity.id
_entity.type
_entity.pdbx_description
1 polymer ?
#
loop_
_entity_poly.entity_id
_entity_poly.type
_entity_poly.pdbx_seq_one_letter_code
_entity_poly.pdbx_strand_id
1 'polypeptide(L)'
;EQDNKHIDVGLLGTKTILNALSENGYAQLAYEVASQETFPSWGWWIVNGATTFYENWPLDAGSDISLNHIMFGEVNAWYYKALGGIFPDEDQPGFKNTVLKPNFVKGLTHFEASHESPYG
;
A
#
# COMPACT_ATOMS: atom_id res chain seq x y z
N GLU A 1 15.28 -5.25 -10.96
CA GLU A 1 16.06 -5.20 -12.22
C GLU A 1 15.39 -5.93 -13.39
N GLN A 2 14.24 -6.60 -13.22
CA GLN A 2 13.42 -7.12 -14.33
C GLN A 2 12.09 -6.36 -14.48
N ASP A 3 11.39 -6.13 -13.38
CA ASP A 3 10.04 -5.50 -13.42
C ASP A 3 10.07 -3.97 -13.26
N ASN A 4 11.27 -3.36 -13.29
CA ASN A 4 11.47 -1.93 -13.04
C ASN A 4 10.68 -1.39 -11.82
N LYS A 5 10.57 -2.19 -10.74
CA LYS A 5 9.83 -1.87 -9.51
C LYS A 5 8.31 -1.71 -9.72
N HIS A 6 7.75 -2.36 -10.74
CA HIS A 6 6.31 -2.46 -10.93
C HIS A 6 5.74 -3.67 -10.19
N ILE A 7 4.44 -3.61 -9.94
CA ILE A 7 3.71 -4.70 -9.33
C ILE A 7 3.42 -5.80 -10.37
N ASP A 8 3.84 -7.03 -10.10
CA ASP A 8 3.56 -8.20 -10.96
C ASP A 8 2.88 -9.32 -10.15
N VAL A 9 1.80 -8.95 -9.47
CA VAL A 9 0.99 -9.87 -8.70
C VAL A 9 -0.49 -9.58 -8.93
N GLY A 10 -1.30 -10.64 -8.90
CA GLY A 10 -2.76 -10.51 -8.87
C GLY A 10 -3.28 -10.02 -7.51
N LEU A 11 -4.58 -10.18 -7.30
CA LEU A 11 -5.29 -9.75 -6.10
C LEU A 11 -4.60 -10.15 -4.78
N LEU A 12 -4.37 -11.46 -4.59
CA LEU A 12 -3.85 -11.98 -3.32
C LEU A 12 -2.43 -11.51 -3.03
N GLY A 13 -1.59 -11.42 -4.06
CA GLY A 13 -0.23 -10.92 -3.89
C GLY A 13 -0.22 -9.41 -3.65
N THR A 14 -1.12 -8.65 -4.25
CA THR A 14 -1.21 -7.20 -3.98
C THR A 14 -1.55 -6.92 -2.52
N LYS A 15 -2.35 -7.79 -1.89
CA LYS A 15 -2.67 -7.70 -0.47
C LYS A 15 -1.46 -7.93 0.45
N THR A 16 -0.39 -8.57 -0.02
CA THR A 16 0.71 -9.00 0.85
C THR A 16 2.05 -8.34 0.50
N ILE A 17 2.29 -8.04 -0.78
CA ILE A 17 3.63 -7.71 -1.29
C ILE A 17 4.27 -6.50 -0.59
N LEU A 18 3.51 -5.42 -0.37
CA LEU A 18 4.06 -4.21 0.25
C LEU A 18 4.42 -4.44 1.73
N ASN A 19 3.57 -5.17 2.47
CA ASN A 19 3.85 -5.56 3.86
C ASN A 19 5.05 -6.50 3.91
N ALA A 20 5.08 -7.54 3.06
CA ALA A 20 6.18 -8.50 3.01
C ALA A 20 7.53 -7.83 2.72
N LEU A 21 7.58 -6.89 1.76
CA LEU A 21 8.79 -6.11 1.50
C LEU A 21 9.20 -5.27 2.71
N SER A 22 8.26 -4.56 3.32
CA SER A 22 8.53 -3.65 4.44
C SER A 22 9.03 -4.38 5.68
N GLU A 23 8.39 -5.50 6.03
CA GLU A 23 8.73 -6.33 7.20
C GLU A 23 10.07 -7.05 7.06
N ASN A 24 10.55 -7.25 5.83
CA ASN A 24 11.79 -7.96 5.54
C ASN A 24 12.96 -7.01 5.18
N GLY A 25 12.88 -5.73 5.57
CA GLY A 25 13.98 -4.77 5.41
C GLY A 25 14.03 -4.09 4.04
N TYR A 26 13.01 -4.26 3.20
CA TYR A 26 12.90 -3.67 1.87
C TYR A 26 11.86 -2.54 1.79
N ALA A 27 11.67 -1.78 2.88
CA ALA A 27 10.70 -0.70 2.93
C ALA A 27 10.90 0.37 1.82
N GLN A 28 12.15 0.65 1.43
CA GLN A 28 12.44 1.53 0.30
C GLN A 28 11.81 0.99 -1.00
N LEU A 29 11.97 -0.30 -1.27
CA LEU A 29 11.43 -0.92 -2.47
C LEU A 29 9.89 -0.96 -2.41
N ALA A 30 9.31 -1.26 -1.24
CA ALA A 30 7.87 -1.21 -1.06
C ALA A 30 7.30 0.19 -1.39
N TYR A 31 7.97 1.25 -0.93
CA TYR A 31 7.61 2.62 -1.26
C TYR A 31 7.73 2.90 -2.76
N GLU A 32 8.84 2.52 -3.38
CA GLU A 32 9.05 2.73 -4.82
C GLU A 32 8.00 2.01 -5.68
N VAL A 33 7.58 0.79 -5.30
CA VAL A 33 6.49 0.05 -5.97
C VAL A 33 5.16 0.77 -5.78
N ALA A 34 4.84 1.18 -4.55
CA ALA A 34 3.58 1.87 -4.24
C ALA A 34 3.48 3.25 -4.93
N SER A 35 4.61 3.91 -5.18
CA SER A 35 4.68 5.25 -5.76
C SER A 35 4.96 5.25 -7.28
N GLN A 36 4.86 4.12 -7.98
CA GLN A 36 4.96 4.13 -9.44
C GLN A 36 3.77 4.84 -10.09
N GLU A 37 4.05 5.58 -11.15
CA GLU A 37 3.05 6.26 -11.98
C GLU A 37 2.88 5.62 -13.36
N THR A 38 3.73 4.65 -13.72
CA THR A 38 3.66 3.91 -14.99
C THR A 38 2.98 2.56 -14.83
N PHE A 39 2.43 2.03 -15.93
CA PHE A 39 1.70 0.76 -15.92
C PHE A 39 2.63 -0.44 -15.61
N PRO A 40 2.20 -1.43 -14.79
CA PRO A 40 1.03 -1.41 -13.89
C PRO A 40 1.35 -0.76 -12.53
N SER A 41 0.47 0.12 -12.04
CA SER A 41 0.58 0.72 -10.71
C SER A 41 -0.70 1.44 -10.28
N TRP A 42 -0.81 1.75 -8.98
CA TRP A 42 -1.86 2.65 -8.48
C TRP A 42 -1.70 4.07 -9.03
N GLY A 43 -0.46 4.57 -9.17
CA GLY A 43 -0.22 5.89 -9.75
C GLY A 43 -0.63 5.94 -11.22
N TRP A 44 -0.49 4.85 -11.98
CA TRP A 44 -1.01 4.77 -13.36
C TRP A 44 -2.51 5.03 -13.44
N TRP A 45 -3.30 4.53 -12.48
CA TRP A 45 -4.72 4.88 -12.39
C TRP A 45 -4.91 6.37 -12.11
N ILE A 46 -4.17 6.92 -11.14
CA ILE A 46 -4.28 8.32 -10.72
C ILE A 46 -3.93 9.29 -11.86
N VAL A 47 -2.79 9.09 -12.53
CA VAL A 47 -2.37 9.98 -13.63
C VAL A 47 -3.29 9.91 -14.85
N ASN A 48 -4.10 8.84 -14.97
CA ASN A 48 -5.15 8.69 -15.98
C ASN A 48 -6.56 9.08 -15.48
N GLY A 49 -6.67 9.73 -14.32
CA GLY A 49 -7.91 10.35 -13.85
C GLY A 49 -8.82 9.47 -12.99
N ALA A 50 -8.34 8.31 -12.52
CA ALA A 50 -9.09 7.50 -11.59
C ALA A 50 -9.27 8.22 -10.23
N THR A 51 -10.50 8.18 -9.71
CA THR A 51 -10.84 8.70 -8.37
C THR A 51 -11.18 7.59 -7.37
N THR A 52 -11.20 6.34 -7.84
CA THR A 52 -11.52 5.11 -7.11
C THR A 52 -10.59 3.99 -7.56
N PHE A 53 -10.54 2.88 -6.82
CA PHE A 53 -9.77 1.70 -7.23
C PHE A 53 -10.47 0.96 -8.38
N TYR A 54 -9.71 0.48 -9.37
CA TYR A 54 -10.26 -0.30 -10.48
C TYR A 54 -10.14 -1.80 -10.22
N GLU A 55 -10.95 -2.59 -10.92
CA GLU A 55 -10.94 -4.06 -10.85
C GLU A 55 -9.74 -4.70 -11.56
N ASN A 56 -9.13 -3.97 -12.49
CA ASN A 56 -8.02 -4.44 -13.31
C ASN A 56 -6.95 -3.35 -13.48
N TRP A 57 -5.68 -3.75 -13.60
CA TRP A 57 -4.59 -2.81 -13.86
C TRP A 57 -4.71 -2.10 -15.22
N PRO A 58 -5.01 -2.80 -16.35
CA PRO A 58 -5.18 -2.14 -17.63
C PRO A 58 -6.43 -1.26 -17.65
N LEU A 59 -6.34 -0.10 -18.31
CA LEU A 59 -7.47 0.84 -18.43
C LEU A 59 -8.49 0.38 -19.48
N ASP A 60 -8.08 -0.49 -20.39
CA ASP A 60 -8.83 -0.99 -21.55
C ASP A 60 -9.15 -2.50 -21.44
N ALA A 61 -9.29 -2.99 -20.20
CA ALA A 61 -9.68 -4.38 -19.95
C ALA A 61 -10.98 -4.77 -20.71
N GLY A 62 -11.01 -5.97 -21.29
CA GLY A 62 -12.11 -6.42 -22.15
C GLY A 62 -13.35 -6.96 -21.41
N SER A 63 -13.21 -7.29 -20.12
CA SER A 63 -14.27 -7.76 -19.22
C SER A 63 -13.91 -7.41 -17.78
N ASP A 64 -14.87 -7.50 -16.86
CA ASP A 64 -14.67 -7.20 -15.42
C ASP A 64 -14.05 -5.80 -15.21
N ILE A 65 -14.77 -4.78 -15.72
CA ILE A 65 -14.28 -3.40 -15.87
C ILE A 65 -14.80 -2.45 -14.78
N SER A 66 -15.09 -2.94 -13.58
CA SER A 66 -15.54 -2.04 -12.51
C SER A 66 -14.44 -1.00 -12.22
N LEU A 67 -14.82 0.27 -12.34
CA LEU A 67 -13.95 1.40 -11.99
C LEU A 67 -14.04 1.76 -10.50
N ASN A 68 -14.74 0.96 -9.70
CA ASN A 68 -14.87 1.16 -8.26
C ASN A 68 -14.89 -0.20 -7.53
N HIS A 69 -13.72 -0.84 -7.45
CA HIS A 69 -13.52 -2.16 -6.88
C HIS A 69 -12.39 -2.14 -5.83
N ILE A 70 -12.74 -2.38 -4.57
CA ILE A 70 -11.87 -2.16 -3.40
C ILE A 70 -10.66 -3.12 -3.27
N MET A 71 -10.54 -4.08 -4.18
CA MET A 71 -9.70 -5.27 -4.03
C MET A 71 -8.19 -4.96 -3.97
N PHE A 72 -7.78 -3.87 -4.62
CA PHE A 72 -6.41 -3.35 -4.59
C PHE A 72 -6.19 -2.27 -3.51
N GLY A 73 -7.12 -2.12 -2.56
CA GLY A 73 -7.10 -1.07 -1.55
C GLY A 73 -6.16 -1.29 -0.37
N GLU A 74 -5.47 -2.43 -0.28
CA GLU A 74 -4.54 -2.74 0.82
C GLU A 74 -3.39 -1.72 0.95
N VAL A 75 -3.02 -1.04 -0.15
CA VAL A 75 -2.04 0.06 -0.11
C VAL A 75 -2.38 1.11 0.95
N ASN A 76 -3.67 1.34 1.22
CA ASN A 76 -4.11 2.25 2.27
C ASN A 76 -3.72 1.74 3.66
N ALA A 77 -3.96 0.48 3.97
CA ALA A 77 -3.56 -0.12 5.25
C ALA A 77 -2.04 -0.18 5.39
N TRP A 78 -1.33 -0.39 4.28
CA TRP A 78 0.13 -0.35 4.23
C TRP A 78 0.69 1.02 4.64
N TYR A 79 0.07 2.14 4.27
CA TYR A 79 0.54 3.46 4.73
C TYR A 79 0.59 3.57 6.26
N TYR A 80 -0.44 3.11 6.96
CA TYR A 80 -0.50 3.14 8.43
C TYR A 80 0.52 2.18 9.06
N LYS A 81 0.61 0.94 8.54
CA LYS A 81 1.50 -0.09 9.08
C LYS A 81 2.97 0.19 8.77
N ALA A 82 3.31 0.60 7.55
CA ALA A 82 4.69 0.73 7.12
C ALA A 82 5.24 2.14 7.30
N LEU A 83 4.64 3.15 6.69
CA LEU A 83 5.14 4.53 6.79
C LEU A 83 4.83 5.14 8.16
N GLY A 84 3.60 4.96 8.63
CA GLY A 84 3.19 5.38 9.98
C GLY A 84 3.75 4.48 11.08
N GLY A 85 4.01 3.21 10.78
CA GLY A 85 4.56 2.28 11.76
C GLY A 85 3.59 1.92 12.88
N ILE A 86 2.28 2.07 12.71
CA ILE A 86 1.28 1.90 13.78
C ILE A 86 0.81 0.44 13.79
N PHE A 87 1.21 -0.30 14.83
CA PHE A 87 0.83 -1.70 15.03
C PHE A 87 0.15 -1.93 16.38
N PRO A 88 -0.81 -2.87 16.47
CA PRO A 88 -1.23 -3.36 17.76
C PRO A 88 -0.10 -4.15 18.41
N ASP A 89 -0.05 -4.14 19.74
CA ASP A 89 0.72 -5.13 20.50
C ASP A 89 0.09 -6.52 20.32
N GLU A 90 0.86 -7.49 19.81
CA GLU A 90 0.37 -8.85 19.55
C GLU A 90 0.01 -9.59 20.84
N ASP A 91 0.69 -9.29 21.94
CA ASP A 91 0.41 -9.86 23.27
C ASP A 91 -0.81 -9.19 23.93
N GLN A 92 -1.18 -7.98 23.48
CA GLN A 92 -2.31 -7.19 23.99
C GLN A 92 -3.09 -6.51 22.85
N PRO A 93 -3.85 -7.29 22.06
CA PRO A 93 -4.55 -6.77 20.90
C PRO A 93 -5.62 -5.74 21.26
N GLY A 94 -5.94 -4.86 20.31
CA GLY A 94 -6.93 -3.79 20.49
C GLY A 94 -6.34 -2.41 20.79
N PHE A 95 -5.04 -2.21 20.57
CA PHE A 95 -4.35 -0.91 20.68
C PHE A 95 -4.36 -0.29 22.08
N LYS A 96 -4.53 -1.11 23.13
CA LYS A 96 -4.26 -0.66 24.51
C LYS A 96 -2.78 -0.31 24.68
N ASN A 97 -1.93 -1.12 24.08
CA ASN A 97 -0.54 -0.81 23.79
C ASN A 97 -0.38 -0.68 22.28
N THR A 98 0.31 0.38 21.85
CA THR A 98 0.60 0.63 20.44
C THR A 98 2.10 0.49 20.21
N VAL A 99 2.47 -0.36 19.26
CA VAL A 99 3.85 -0.52 18.83
C VAL A 99 4.10 0.44 17.67
N LEU A 100 5.10 1.30 17.83
CA LEU A 100 5.51 2.26 16.79
C LEU A 100 6.82 1.80 16.13
N LYS A 101 6.76 1.50 14.83
CA LYS A 101 7.87 1.05 13.98
C LYS A 101 7.82 1.71 12.60
N PRO A 102 7.97 3.04 12.50
CA PRO A 102 7.88 3.74 11.22
C PRO A 102 9.07 3.37 10.31
N ASN A 103 8.79 3.23 9.01
CA ASN A 103 9.82 3.06 7.99
C ASN A 103 10.15 4.40 7.33
N PHE A 104 11.40 4.83 7.43
CA PHE A 104 11.90 6.03 6.76
C PHE A 104 12.47 5.68 5.40
N VAL A 105 11.90 6.24 4.34
CA VAL A 105 12.28 5.99 2.95
C VAL A 105 12.80 7.26 2.29
N LYS A 106 13.74 7.11 1.37
CA LYS A 106 14.28 8.21 0.55
C LYS A 106 13.20 8.72 -0.40
N GLY A 107 13.12 10.04 -0.54
CA GLY A 107 12.13 10.72 -1.40
C GLY A 107 10.87 11.18 -0.66
N LEU A 108 10.58 10.61 0.51
CA LEU A 108 9.48 11.03 1.38
C LEU A 108 10.04 11.83 2.56
N THR A 109 9.93 13.16 2.49
CA THR A 109 10.51 14.05 3.52
C THR A 109 9.60 14.22 4.74
N HIS A 110 8.32 13.90 4.60
CA HIS A 110 7.33 14.03 5.66
C HIS A 110 6.20 13.02 5.44
N PHE A 111 5.72 12.45 6.54
CA PHE A 111 4.53 11.60 6.59
C PHE A 111 3.88 11.76 7.96
N GLU A 112 2.56 11.85 7.98
CA GLU A 112 1.76 11.91 9.19
C GLU A 112 0.62 10.88 9.08
N ALA A 113 0.38 10.16 10.16
CA ALA A 113 -0.77 9.27 10.30
C ALA A 113 -1.29 9.32 11.73
N SER A 114 -2.61 9.28 11.86
CA SER A 114 -3.31 9.20 13.14
C SER A 114 -4.26 8.00 13.12
N HIS A 115 -4.32 7.28 14.23
CA HIS A 115 -5.29 6.21 14.44
C HIS A 115 -6.02 6.46 15.76
N GLU A 116 -7.31 6.78 15.68
CA GLU A 116 -8.16 6.88 16.87
C GLU A 116 -8.53 5.46 17.30
N SER A 117 -7.91 5.03 18.39
CA SER A 117 -8.12 3.70 18.95
C SER A 117 -9.37 3.69 19.85
N PRO A 118 -9.83 2.52 20.32
CA PRO A 118 -10.85 2.46 21.39
C PRO A 118 -10.45 3.20 22.69
N TYR A 119 -9.17 3.57 22.84
CA TYR A 119 -8.62 4.28 23.99
C TYR A 119 -8.39 5.78 23.73
N GLY A 120 -8.80 6.29 22.56
CA GLY A 120 -8.41 7.61 22.05
C GLY A 120 -7.22 7.54 21.11
#